data_AF-A0A957KDV4-F1
#
_entry.id   AF-A0A957KDV4-F1
#
_cell.length_a   1.000
_cell.length_b   1.000
_cell.length_c   1.000
_cell.angle_alpha   90.00
_cell.angle_beta   90.00
_cell.angle_gamma   90.00
#
_symmetry.space_group_name_H-M   'P 1'
#
loop_
_entity.id
_entity.type
_entity.pdbx_description
1 polymer ?
#
loop_
_entity_poly.entity_id
_entity_poly.type
_entity_poly.pdbx_seq_one_letter_code
_entity_poly.pdbx_strand_id
1 'polypeptide(L)'
;SKRFGEGAIMRLGEAAEMQVEAIPTGCLSLDIALGVGGVPRGRVIEIYGPESSGKTTLCQHIISEAQRLGGTCAFIDMEHALDPLYAERLGVDIDNLYVSQPDTGEQALEIADALIRSGTMDVVVVDSVAALVPRAEIEGEMGDNHPGLQARLMSQALRKLSGVIKQTNTCVIFTNQLRHKIGVMFGNPETTSGGNALKFYASVRLDIRRIQSIKSGGDVIGNRTRVKVKKNKVAPPFKECEFDIMYNQGISRSGDVLDLAVELNIVDKRGAYFRYNDLLLGQGRENAKVFLEENVAIMDELENLCRNETGAGAATVFASNGDDEMEPEVDF
;
A
#
# COMPACT_ATOMS: atom_id res chain seq x y z
N SER A 1 3.45 5.15 -35.96
CA SER A 1 2.19 5.34 -35.21
C SER A 1 1.00 4.63 -35.85
N LYS A 2 0.69 4.78 -37.15
CA LYS A 2 -0.53 4.21 -37.78
C LYS A 2 -0.80 2.71 -37.62
N ARG A 3 0.21 1.86 -37.43
CA ARG A 3 0.04 0.39 -37.28
C ARG A 3 -0.08 -0.07 -35.81
N PHE A 4 0.23 0.79 -34.84
CA PHE A 4 0.35 0.44 -33.42
C PHE A 4 -0.43 1.37 -32.47
N GLY A 5 -1.21 2.31 -33.01
CA GLY A 5 -1.93 3.34 -32.25
C GLY A 5 -1.15 4.66 -32.10
N GLU A 6 -1.87 5.75 -31.86
CA GLU A 6 -1.27 7.00 -31.40
C GLU A 6 -0.66 6.81 -30.00
N GLY A 7 0.49 7.44 -29.73
CA GLY A 7 1.24 7.25 -28.47
C GLY A 7 2.14 6.00 -28.39
N ALA A 8 2.14 5.11 -29.40
CA ALA A 8 2.97 3.90 -29.38
C ALA A 8 4.49 4.17 -29.37
N ILE A 9 4.92 5.35 -29.85
CA ILE A 9 6.31 5.82 -29.83
C ILE A 9 6.26 7.32 -29.54
N MET A 10 6.80 7.74 -28.39
CA MET A 10 6.89 9.15 -27.98
C MET A 10 8.34 9.45 -27.58
N ARG A 11 8.75 10.72 -27.67
CA ARG A 11 10.08 11.12 -27.19
C ARG A 11 10.06 11.18 -25.67
N LEU A 12 11.08 10.61 -25.01
CA LEU A 12 11.15 10.55 -23.55
C LEU A 12 11.10 11.94 -22.88
N GLY A 13 11.62 12.98 -23.55
CA GLY A 13 11.55 14.37 -23.09
C GLY A 13 10.15 14.99 -23.14
N GLU A 14 9.25 14.47 -23.98
CA GLU A 14 7.82 14.84 -24.01
C GLU A 14 7.00 14.05 -22.97
N ALA A 15 7.57 12.97 -22.42
CA ALA A 15 6.98 12.17 -21.33
C ALA A 15 7.45 12.61 -19.93
N ALA A 16 8.33 13.62 -19.84
CA ALA A 16 8.93 14.09 -18.60
C ALA A 16 7.91 14.73 -17.63
N GLU A 17 6.71 15.08 -18.13
CA GLU A 17 5.59 15.57 -17.33
C GLU A 17 4.65 14.47 -16.81
N MET A 18 4.91 13.18 -17.08
CA MET A 18 4.14 12.11 -16.45
C MET A 18 4.52 11.99 -14.96
N GLN A 19 3.98 12.90 -14.15
CA GLN A 19 3.96 12.73 -12.70
C GLN A 19 3.34 11.37 -12.38
N VAL A 20 4.02 10.60 -11.55
CA VAL A 20 3.51 9.29 -11.14
C VAL A 20 2.41 9.55 -10.13
N GLU A 21 1.16 9.41 -10.56
CA GLU A 21 0.02 9.45 -9.65
C GLU A 21 0.14 8.35 -8.60
N ALA A 22 -0.20 8.69 -7.35
CA ALA A 22 -0.09 7.80 -6.21
C ALA A 22 -1.36 7.83 -5.35
N ILE A 23 -1.59 6.73 -4.64
CA ILE A 23 -2.65 6.57 -3.66
C ILE A 23 -1.99 6.59 -2.28
N PRO A 24 -2.38 7.47 -1.35
CA PRO A 24 -1.83 7.52 0.01
C PRO A 24 -1.93 6.17 0.71
N THR A 25 -0.95 5.86 1.56
CA THR A 25 -0.91 4.58 2.28
C THR A 25 -1.68 4.58 3.60
N GLY A 26 -2.22 5.73 4.00
CA GLY A 26 -2.73 5.96 5.35
C GLY A 26 -1.63 6.09 6.41
N CYS A 27 -0.36 6.20 5.97
CA CYS A 27 0.82 6.35 6.79
C CYS A 27 1.74 7.40 6.16
N LEU A 28 1.85 8.57 6.79
CA LEU A 28 2.62 9.70 6.30
C LEU A 28 4.10 9.35 6.14
N SER A 29 4.68 8.68 7.12
CA SER A 29 6.09 8.29 7.05
C SER A 29 6.37 7.30 5.91
N LEU A 30 5.43 6.40 5.60
CA LEU A 30 5.54 5.49 4.47
C LEU A 30 5.35 6.22 3.13
N ASP A 31 4.42 7.16 3.02
CA ASP A 31 4.22 7.98 1.83
C ASP A 31 5.50 8.76 1.47
N ILE A 32 6.17 9.32 2.48
CA ILE A 32 7.47 10.02 2.34
C ILE A 32 8.60 9.04 1.97
N ALA A 33 8.62 7.85 2.59
CA ALA A 33 9.59 6.82 2.25
C ALA A 33 9.42 6.29 0.82
N LEU A 34 8.20 6.29 0.29
CA LEU A 34 7.89 5.95 -1.10
C LEU A 34 8.31 7.04 -2.09
N GLY A 35 8.39 8.30 -1.63
CA GLY A 35 8.94 9.45 -2.37
C GLY A 35 8.03 10.01 -3.45
N VAL A 36 6.86 9.41 -3.67
CA VAL A 36 5.81 9.88 -4.60
C VAL A 36 4.48 10.17 -3.87
N GLY A 37 4.49 10.18 -2.54
CA GLY A 37 3.30 10.45 -1.73
C GLY A 37 2.35 9.27 -1.55
N GLY A 38 2.76 8.05 -1.92
CA GLY A 38 1.94 6.85 -1.74
C GLY A 38 2.33 5.70 -2.67
N VAL A 39 1.44 4.72 -2.84
CA VAL A 39 1.63 3.62 -3.80
C VAL A 39 1.27 4.08 -5.22
N PRO A 40 2.14 3.84 -6.23
CA PRO A 40 1.91 4.36 -7.57
C PRO A 40 0.75 3.63 -8.28
N ARG A 41 -0.10 4.42 -8.94
CA ARG A 41 -1.17 3.94 -9.82
C ARG A 41 -0.61 3.27 -11.08
N GLY A 42 -1.39 2.33 -11.63
CA GLY A 42 -1.02 1.58 -12.82
C GLY A 42 0.24 0.72 -12.66
N ARG A 43 0.54 0.26 -11.44
CA ARG A 43 1.73 -0.55 -11.11
C ARG A 43 1.37 -1.75 -10.23
N VAL A 44 2.27 -2.74 -10.27
CA VAL A 44 2.28 -3.87 -9.33
C VAL A 44 3.10 -3.52 -8.10
N ILE A 45 2.56 -3.78 -6.92
CA ILE A 45 3.20 -3.61 -5.61
C ILE A 45 3.26 -4.97 -4.92
N GLU A 46 4.36 -5.29 -4.24
CA GLU A 46 4.44 -6.46 -3.36
C GLU A 46 4.68 -6.01 -1.93
N ILE A 47 3.80 -6.41 -1.01
CA ILE A 47 3.94 -6.19 0.44
C ILE A 47 4.19 -7.54 1.09
N TYR A 48 5.40 -7.74 1.63
CA TYR A 48 5.79 -9.03 2.17
C TYR A 48 6.42 -8.90 3.55
N GLY A 49 6.32 -9.97 4.33
CA GLY A 49 6.84 -9.98 5.70
C GLY A 49 6.41 -11.22 6.47
N PRO A 50 6.80 -11.32 7.75
CA PRO A 50 6.33 -12.37 8.64
C PRO A 50 4.81 -12.39 8.80
N GLU A 51 4.29 -13.45 9.41
CA GLU A 51 2.90 -13.47 9.89
C GLU A 51 2.67 -12.35 10.91
N SER A 52 1.44 -11.82 10.95
CA SER A 52 1.02 -10.77 11.89
C SER A 52 1.89 -9.51 11.88
N SER A 53 2.60 -9.23 10.77
CA SER A 53 3.41 -8.01 10.62
C SER A 53 2.63 -6.77 10.19
N GLY A 54 1.34 -6.91 9.86
CA GLY A 54 0.47 -5.81 9.42
C GLY A 54 0.28 -5.67 7.90
N LYS A 55 0.59 -6.71 7.10
CA LYS A 55 0.42 -6.71 5.63
C LYS A 55 -1.02 -6.37 5.22
N THR A 56 -1.98 -7.12 5.73
CA THR A 56 -3.41 -6.97 5.43
C THR A 56 -3.95 -5.65 5.99
N THR A 57 -3.54 -5.23 7.20
CA THR A 57 -3.86 -3.92 7.76
C THR A 57 -3.40 -2.78 6.84
N LEU A 58 -2.16 -2.81 6.36
CA LEU A 58 -1.64 -1.79 5.44
C LEU A 58 -2.43 -1.78 4.12
N CYS A 59 -2.83 -2.95 3.60
CA CYS A 59 -3.68 -3.01 2.40
C CYS A 59 -5.05 -2.37 2.64
N GLN A 60 -5.66 -2.61 3.80
CA GLN A 60 -6.95 -2.01 4.17
C GLN A 60 -6.85 -0.47 4.33
N HIS A 61 -5.74 0.05 4.86
CA HIS A 61 -5.52 1.51 4.88
C HIS A 61 -5.38 2.09 3.47
N ILE A 62 -4.65 1.43 2.56
CA ILE A 62 -4.56 1.88 1.16
C ILE A 62 -5.93 1.86 0.48
N ILE A 63 -6.75 0.84 0.75
CA ILE A 63 -8.14 0.76 0.25
C ILE A 63 -8.98 1.90 0.81
N SER A 64 -8.93 2.14 2.13
CA SER A 64 -9.64 3.23 2.81
C SER A 64 -9.28 4.59 2.20
N GLU A 65 -7.99 4.87 1.97
CA GLU A 65 -7.53 6.09 1.30
C GLU A 65 -7.99 6.18 -0.16
N ALA A 66 -7.96 5.08 -0.91
CA ALA A 66 -8.46 5.06 -2.28
C ALA A 66 -9.97 5.35 -2.35
N GLN A 67 -10.76 4.74 -1.47
CA GLN A 67 -12.20 4.98 -1.37
C GLN A 67 -12.51 6.41 -0.94
N ARG A 68 -11.74 6.98 -0.01
CA ARG A 68 -11.86 8.39 0.39
C ARG A 68 -11.61 9.36 -0.76
N LEU A 69 -10.80 8.97 -1.74
CA LEU A 69 -10.57 9.70 -2.99
C LEU A 69 -11.65 9.41 -4.07
N GLY A 70 -12.73 8.70 -3.71
CA GLY A 70 -13.81 8.32 -4.63
C GLY A 70 -13.48 7.11 -5.51
N GLY A 71 -12.40 6.39 -5.23
CA GLY A 71 -11.93 5.25 -6.02
C GLY A 71 -12.65 3.95 -5.69
N THR A 72 -12.70 3.04 -6.67
CA THR A 72 -13.30 1.71 -6.50
C THR A 72 -12.22 0.67 -6.21
N CYS A 73 -12.45 -0.17 -5.19
CA CYS A 73 -11.46 -1.13 -4.71
C CYS A 73 -11.98 -2.56 -4.77
N ALA A 74 -11.07 -3.52 -4.94
CA ALA A 74 -11.34 -4.93 -4.80
C ALA A 74 -10.32 -5.66 -3.92
N PHE A 75 -10.78 -6.69 -3.22
CA PHE A 75 -9.98 -7.55 -2.35
C PHE A 75 -10.22 -9.03 -2.71
N ILE A 76 -9.18 -9.68 -3.23
CA ILE A 76 -9.16 -11.12 -3.50
C ILE A 76 -8.57 -11.82 -2.28
N ASP A 77 -9.45 -12.35 -1.44
CA ASP A 77 -9.11 -13.00 -0.17
C ASP A 77 -8.92 -14.52 -0.37
N MET A 78 -7.68 -14.92 -0.59
CA MET A 78 -7.24 -16.31 -0.62
C MET A 78 -6.95 -16.88 0.77
N GLU A 79 -6.67 -16.03 1.75
CA GLU A 79 -6.39 -16.48 3.13
C GLU A 79 -7.69 -16.71 3.93
N HIS A 80 -8.86 -16.34 3.39
CA HIS A 80 -10.16 -16.38 4.05
C HIS A 80 -10.14 -15.71 5.44
N ALA A 81 -9.38 -14.61 5.53
CA ALA A 81 -9.00 -14.00 6.80
C ALA A 81 -9.46 -12.52 6.92
N LEU A 82 -10.18 -12.01 5.91
CA LEU A 82 -10.69 -10.64 5.96
C LEU A 82 -11.86 -10.54 6.95
N ASP A 83 -11.66 -9.77 8.03
CA ASP A 83 -12.70 -9.41 9.00
C ASP A 83 -13.36 -8.08 8.59
N PRO A 84 -14.65 -8.08 8.18
CA PRO A 84 -15.35 -6.86 7.77
C PRO A 84 -15.46 -5.81 8.88
N LEU A 85 -15.63 -6.23 10.14
CA LEU A 85 -15.77 -5.32 11.27
C LEU A 85 -14.46 -4.61 11.56
N TYR A 86 -13.34 -5.32 11.41
CA TYR A 86 -12.03 -4.70 11.52
C TYR A 86 -11.79 -3.73 10.37
N ALA A 87 -12.10 -4.11 9.13
CA ALA A 87 -11.95 -3.25 7.96
C ALA A 87 -12.77 -1.95 8.07
N GLU A 88 -14.01 -2.02 8.51
CA GLU A 88 -14.86 -0.85 8.75
C GLU A 88 -14.23 0.12 9.77
N ARG A 89 -13.64 -0.41 10.85
CA ARG A 89 -12.91 0.41 11.84
C ARG A 89 -11.68 1.10 11.26
N LEU A 90 -11.09 0.57 10.18
CA LEU A 90 -9.98 1.20 9.47
C LEU A 90 -10.46 2.24 8.45
N GLY A 91 -11.77 2.49 8.37
CA GLY A 91 -12.39 3.43 7.44
C GLY A 91 -12.64 2.85 6.04
N VAL A 92 -12.54 1.53 5.88
CA VAL A 92 -12.95 0.88 4.63
C VAL A 92 -14.46 0.96 4.50
N ASP A 93 -14.93 1.46 3.36
CA ASP A 93 -16.33 1.39 2.97
C ASP A 93 -16.64 -0.04 2.50
N ILE A 94 -17.22 -0.83 3.39
CA ILE A 94 -17.51 -2.26 3.17
C ILE A 94 -18.60 -2.46 2.11
N ASP A 95 -19.57 -1.55 2.04
CA ASP A 95 -20.70 -1.66 1.11
C ASP A 95 -20.23 -1.51 -0.34
N ASN A 96 -19.15 -0.74 -0.56
CA ASN A 96 -18.57 -0.47 -1.87
C ASN A 96 -17.25 -1.22 -2.14
N LEU A 97 -16.83 -2.13 -1.25
CA LEU A 97 -15.65 -2.97 -1.47
C LEU A 97 -16.03 -4.27 -2.19
N TYR A 98 -15.46 -4.49 -3.38
CA TYR A 98 -15.62 -5.77 -4.08
C TYR A 98 -14.76 -6.85 -3.42
N VAL A 99 -15.37 -7.90 -2.87
CA VAL A 99 -14.64 -9.02 -2.25
C VAL A 99 -14.85 -10.29 -3.05
N SER A 100 -13.78 -11.06 -3.26
CA SER A 100 -13.84 -12.39 -3.86
C SER A 100 -13.04 -13.38 -3.03
N GLN A 101 -13.62 -14.56 -2.81
CA GLN A 101 -13.00 -15.70 -2.14
C GLN A 101 -12.97 -16.90 -3.11
N PRO A 102 -11.95 -16.99 -3.98
CA PRO A 102 -11.89 -18.00 -5.03
C PRO A 102 -11.27 -19.31 -4.52
N ASP A 103 -11.58 -20.41 -5.20
CA ASP A 103 -11.17 -21.76 -4.82
C ASP A 103 -9.75 -22.10 -5.29
N THR A 104 -9.27 -21.46 -6.36
CA THR A 104 -8.00 -21.78 -7.02
C THR A 104 -7.17 -20.54 -7.35
N GLY A 105 -5.85 -20.70 -7.45
CA GLY A 105 -4.95 -19.62 -7.85
C GLY A 105 -5.22 -19.09 -9.25
N GLU A 106 -5.58 -19.96 -10.21
CA GLU A 106 -6.01 -19.56 -11.55
C GLU A 106 -7.24 -18.66 -11.50
N GLN A 107 -8.29 -19.10 -10.80
CA GLN A 107 -9.54 -18.35 -10.66
C GLN A 107 -9.30 -16.99 -10.01
N ALA A 108 -8.49 -16.92 -8.95
CA ALA A 108 -8.14 -15.67 -8.30
C ALA A 108 -7.51 -14.65 -9.26
N LEU A 109 -6.56 -15.11 -10.08
CA LEU A 109 -5.85 -14.26 -11.04
C LEU A 109 -6.73 -13.91 -12.26
N GLU A 110 -7.67 -14.77 -12.64
CA GLU A 110 -8.68 -14.49 -13.67
C GLU A 110 -9.70 -13.44 -13.21
N ILE A 111 -10.17 -13.53 -11.96
CA ILE A 111 -11.05 -12.52 -11.35
C ILE A 111 -10.32 -11.18 -11.27
N ALA A 112 -9.06 -11.17 -10.80
CA ALA A 112 -8.25 -9.96 -10.79
C ALA A 112 -8.09 -9.37 -12.20
N ASP A 113 -7.78 -10.19 -13.22
CA ASP A 113 -7.67 -9.75 -14.62
C ASP A 113 -8.98 -9.16 -15.14
N ALA A 114 -10.13 -9.77 -14.84
CA ALA A 114 -11.45 -9.27 -15.24
C ALA A 114 -11.78 -7.92 -14.59
N LEU A 115 -11.55 -7.80 -13.28
CA LEU A 115 -11.76 -6.55 -12.53
C LEU A 115 -10.84 -5.44 -13.01
N ILE A 116 -9.56 -5.71 -13.26
CA ILE A 116 -8.64 -4.70 -13.78
C ILE A 116 -9.08 -4.28 -15.19
N ARG A 117 -9.46 -5.23 -16.07
CA ARG A 117 -9.90 -4.94 -17.44
C ARG A 117 -11.21 -4.16 -17.55
N SER A 118 -12.03 -4.11 -16.51
CA SER A 118 -13.23 -3.27 -16.51
C SER A 118 -12.87 -1.78 -16.66
N GLY A 119 -11.64 -1.40 -16.27
CA GLY A 119 -11.18 -0.01 -16.28
C GLY A 119 -11.75 0.83 -15.13
N THR A 120 -12.49 0.22 -14.20
CA THR A 120 -13.14 0.94 -13.09
C THR A 120 -12.40 0.81 -11.76
N MET A 121 -11.42 -0.08 -11.65
CA MET A 121 -10.71 -0.35 -10.40
C MET A 121 -9.52 0.60 -10.19
N ASP A 122 -9.47 1.24 -9.03
CA ASP A 122 -8.34 2.02 -8.55
C ASP A 122 -7.32 1.15 -7.82
N VAL A 123 -7.78 0.23 -6.96
CA VAL A 123 -6.94 -0.69 -6.19
C VAL A 123 -7.49 -2.11 -6.27
N VAL A 124 -6.62 -3.08 -6.57
CA VAL A 124 -6.92 -4.50 -6.43
C VAL A 124 -5.88 -5.15 -5.53
N VAL A 125 -6.31 -5.71 -4.40
CA VAL A 125 -5.46 -6.45 -3.48
C VAL A 125 -5.64 -7.95 -3.72
N VAL A 126 -4.54 -8.70 -3.75
CA VAL A 126 -4.52 -10.16 -3.76
C VAL A 126 -3.81 -10.64 -2.51
N ASP A 127 -4.58 -11.16 -1.55
CA ASP A 127 -4.11 -11.60 -0.23
C ASP A 127 -4.33 -13.11 -0.06
N SER A 128 -3.33 -13.99 -0.22
CA SER A 128 -1.92 -13.73 -0.53
C SER A 128 -1.39 -14.63 -1.63
N VAL A 129 -0.23 -14.26 -2.19
CA VAL A 129 0.47 -15.07 -3.21
C VAL A 129 0.78 -16.47 -2.72
N ALA A 130 1.06 -16.64 -1.43
CA ALA A 130 1.35 -17.96 -0.87
C ALA A 130 0.13 -18.90 -0.95
N ALA A 131 -1.08 -18.35 -0.89
CA ALA A 131 -2.34 -19.08 -0.96
C ALA A 131 -2.88 -19.25 -2.40
N LEU A 132 -2.21 -18.72 -3.42
CA LEU A 132 -2.54 -18.97 -4.83
C LEU A 132 -2.13 -20.39 -5.25
N VAL A 133 -2.86 -21.39 -4.76
CA VAL A 133 -2.60 -22.82 -5.04
C VAL A 133 -3.21 -23.17 -6.40
N PRO A 134 -2.41 -23.69 -7.36
CA PRO A 134 -2.92 -24.11 -8.65
C PRO A 134 -3.96 -25.23 -8.54
N ARG A 135 -4.96 -25.25 -9.42
CA ARG A 135 -6.02 -26.28 -9.41
C ARG A 135 -5.48 -27.72 -9.42
N ALA A 136 -4.46 -27.99 -10.23
CA ALA A 136 -3.86 -29.33 -10.30
C ALA A 136 -3.20 -29.77 -8.97
N GLU A 137 -2.78 -28.82 -8.14
CA GLU A 137 -2.25 -29.11 -6.80
C GLU A 137 -3.38 -29.36 -5.78
N ILE A 138 -4.52 -28.68 -5.92
CA ILE A 138 -5.72 -28.89 -5.08
C ILE A 138 -6.40 -30.22 -5.39
N GLU A 139 -6.51 -30.59 -6.66
CA GLU A 139 -7.13 -31.84 -7.12
C GLU A 139 -6.21 -33.06 -6.96
N GLY A 140 -4.90 -32.84 -6.76
CA GLY A 140 -3.90 -33.88 -6.56
C GLY A 140 -3.92 -34.47 -5.15
N GLU A 141 -3.14 -35.54 -4.95
CA GLU A 141 -2.99 -36.15 -3.63
C GLU A 141 -1.87 -35.48 -2.82
N MET A 142 -1.99 -35.52 -1.49
CA MET A 142 -0.94 -35.03 -0.60
C MET A 142 0.35 -35.82 -0.83
N GLY A 143 1.40 -35.13 -1.28
CA GLY A 143 2.69 -35.75 -1.62
C GLY A 143 2.99 -35.77 -3.11
N ASP A 144 2.01 -35.42 -3.97
CA ASP A 144 2.25 -35.25 -5.39
C ASP A 144 3.24 -34.11 -5.67
N ASN A 145 4.18 -34.37 -6.58
CA ASN A 145 5.26 -33.44 -6.86
C ASN A 145 4.90 -32.52 -8.04
N HIS A 146 4.61 -31.26 -7.74
CA HIS A 146 4.28 -30.22 -8.71
C HIS A 146 5.33 -29.09 -8.75
N PRO A 147 6.60 -29.38 -9.11
CA PRO A 147 7.70 -28.45 -8.90
C PRO A 147 7.52 -27.18 -9.75
N GLY A 148 7.39 -26.04 -9.07
CA GLY A 148 7.34 -24.72 -9.69
C GLY A 148 6.03 -24.39 -10.39
N LEU A 149 4.95 -25.14 -10.14
CA LEU A 149 3.64 -24.90 -10.77
C LEU A 149 3.11 -23.48 -10.44
N GLN A 150 3.09 -23.11 -9.16
CA GLN A 150 2.72 -21.76 -8.72
C GLN A 150 3.61 -20.66 -9.34
N ALA A 151 4.91 -20.90 -9.47
CA ALA A 151 5.84 -19.93 -10.08
C ALA A 151 5.54 -19.70 -11.57
N ARG A 152 5.14 -20.75 -12.29
CA ARG A 152 4.73 -20.65 -13.70
C ARG A 152 3.40 -19.91 -13.84
N LEU A 153 2.42 -20.22 -12.98
CA LEU A 153 1.14 -19.51 -12.90
C LEU A 153 1.36 -18.00 -12.71
N MET A 154 2.13 -17.62 -11.69
CA MET A 154 2.45 -16.21 -11.42
C MET A 154 3.17 -15.53 -12.60
N SER A 155 4.10 -16.24 -13.25
CA SER A 155 4.82 -15.72 -14.41
C SER A 155 3.89 -15.45 -15.60
N GLN A 156 2.92 -16.33 -15.84
CA GLN A 156 1.94 -16.17 -16.91
C GLN A 156 0.95 -15.05 -16.60
N ALA A 157 0.40 -15.02 -15.38
CA ALA A 157 -0.55 -14.02 -14.95
C ALA A 157 0.05 -12.61 -15.00
N LEU A 158 1.22 -12.39 -14.39
CA LEU A 158 1.86 -11.06 -14.38
C LEU A 158 2.22 -10.58 -15.80
N ARG A 159 2.60 -11.49 -16.70
CA ARG A 159 2.83 -11.15 -18.12
C ARG A 159 1.56 -10.64 -18.78
N LYS A 160 0.40 -11.27 -18.52
CA LYS A 160 -0.91 -10.86 -19.05
C LYS A 160 -1.41 -9.56 -18.41
N LEU A 161 -1.25 -9.41 -17.10
CA LEU A 161 -1.77 -8.29 -16.31
C LEU A 161 -0.98 -6.99 -16.52
N SER A 162 0.34 -7.06 -16.64
CA SER A 162 1.22 -5.87 -16.62
C SER A 162 0.85 -4.77 -17.63
N GLY A 163 0.44 -5.15 -18.85
CA GLY A 163 0.00 -4.19 -19.87
C GLY A 163 -1.33 -3.53 -19.50
N VAL A 164 -2.29 -4.34 -19.03
CA VAL A 164 -3.63 -3.87 -18.66
C VAL A 164 -3.57 -2.94 -17.45
N ILE A 165 -2.83 -3.36 -16.42
CA ILE A 165 -2.60 -2.57 -15.19
C ILE A 165 -2.17 -1.14 -15.53
N LYS A 166 -1.25 -0.98 -16.49
CA LYS A 166 -0.81 0.35 -16.90
C LYS A 166 -1.86 1.12 -17.70
N GLN A 167 -2.62 0.43 -18.57
CA GLN A 167 -3.67 1.03 -19.39
C GLN A 167 -4.85 1.54 -18.56
N THR A 168 -5.23 0.81 -17.51
CA THR A 168 -6.38 1.12 -16.64
C THR A 168 -5.99 1.95 -15.42
N ASN A 169 -4.70 2.24 -15.26
CA ASN A 169 -4.14 2.95 -14.12
C ASN A 169 -4.45 2.31 -12.75
N THR A 170 -4.80 1.02 -12.72
CA THR A 170 -5.11 0.29 -11.48
C THR A 170 -3.85 -0.01 -10.68
N CYS A 171 -3.85 0.27 -9.37
CA CYS A 171 -2.81 -0.18 -8.45
C CYS A 171 -3.10 -1.64 -8.04
N VAL A 172 -2.18 -2.57 -8.32
CA VAL A 172 -2.36 -3.98 -7.95
C VAL A 172 -1.37 -4.37 -6.86
N ILE A 173 -1.88 -4.77 -5.71
CA ILE A 173 -1.10 -5.08 -4.53
C ILE A 173 -1.17 -6.59 -4.28
N PHE A 174 -0.01 -7.23 -4.25
CA PHE A 174 0.11 -8.62 -3.81
C PHE A 174 0.69 -8.65 -2.40
N THR A 175 0.00 -9.28 -1.47
CA THR A 175 0.63 -9.64 -0.20
C THR A 175 1.41 -10.94 -0.38
N ASN A 176 2.50 -11.10 0.38
CA ASN A 176 3.29 -12.32 0.32
C ASN A 176 3.89 -12.66 1.68
N GLN A 177 4.14 -13.95 1.87
CA GLN A 177 4.75 -14.46 3.09
C GLN A 177 6.24 -14.72 2.88
N LEU A 178 7.00 -14.63 3.97
CA LEU A 178 8.39 -15.06 3.99
C LEU A 178 8.49 -16.59 4.10
N ARG A 179 9.48 -17.15 3.40
CA ARG A 179 9.91 -18.55 3.45
C ARG A 179 11.43 -18.59 3.54
N HIS A 180 11.99 -19.71 3.99
CA HIS A 180 13.44 -19.90 4.04
C HIS A 180 13.91 -20.84 2.92
N LYS A 181 14.95 -20.43 2.20
CA LYS A 181 15.65 -21.33 1.26
C LYS A 181 16.54 -22.29 2.06
N ILE A 182 16.21 -23.57 1.98
CA ILE A 182 17.03 -24.65 2.56
C ILE A 182 18.39 -24.67 1.84
N GLY A 183 19.47 -24.83 2.60
CA GLY A 183 20.83 -24.98 2.06
C GLY A 183 21.62 -23.68 1.83
N VAL A 184 21.08 -22.52 2.19
CA VAL A 184 21.83 -21.25 2.16
C VAL A 184 22.67 -21.12 3.43
N MET A 185 23.98 -21.33 3.32
CA MET A 185 24.94 -21.21 4.45
C MET A 185 25.50 -19.79 4.62
N PHE A 186 25.41 -18.93 3.61
CA PHE A 186 25.90 -17.55 3.62
C PHE A 186 24.87 -16.59 2.97
N GLY A 187 24.66 -15.43 3.56
CA GLY A 187 23.71 -14.40 3.09
C GLY A 187 22.33 -14.49 3.75
N ASN A 188 21.33 -13.81 3.16
CA ASN A 188 19.95 -13.85 3.66
C ASN A 188 19.21 -15.08 3.09
N PRO A 189 18.76 -16.05 3.92
CA PRO A 189 18.01 -17.22 3.47
C PRO A 189 16.55 -16.91 3.13
N GLU A 190 16.03 -15.74 3.50
CA GLU A 190 14.64 -15.36 3.30
C GLU A 190 14.29 -15.22 1.81
N THR A 191 13.11 -15.72 1.46
CA THR A 191 12.53 -15.60 0.13
C THR A 191 11.02 -15.45 0.21
N THR A 192 10.37 -15.18 -0.91
CA THR A 192 8.92 -15.01 -1.01
C THR A 192 8.33 -16.09 -1.92
N SER A 193 7.05 -16.43 -1.71
CA SER A 193 6.33 -17.45 -2.48
C SER A 193 6.02 -16.97 -3.91
N GLY A 194 5.60 -17.88 -4.80
CA GLY A 194 5.23 -17.54 -6.19
C GLY A 194 6.41 -17.36 -7.16
N GLY A 195 7.62 -17.78 -6.78
CA GLY A 195 8.81 -17.70 -7.63
C GLY A 195 9.39 -16.29 -7.77
N ASN A 196 10.07 -16.00 -8.88
CA ASN A 196 10.78 -14.73 -9.06
C ASN A 196 10.00 -13.68 -9.88
N ALA A 197 8.92 -14.05 -10.57
CA ALA A 197 8.23 -13.15 -11.49
C ALA A 197 7.76 -11.87 -10.79
N LEU A 198 7.06 -12.01 -9.65
CA LEU A 198 6.56 -10.85 -8.89
C LEU A 198 7.68 -9.89 -8.50
N LYS A 199 8.86 -10.39 -8.12
CA LYS A 199 10.02 -9.55 -7.80
C LYS A 199 10.46 -8.67 -8.95
N PHE A 200 10.31 -9.11 -10.20
CA PHE A 200 10.69 -8.35 -11.38
C PHE A 200 9.59 -7.37 -11.83
N TYR A 201 8.33 -7.83 -11.83
CA TYR A 201 7.17 -7.05 -12.26
C TYR A 201 6.79 -5.97 -11.25
N ALA A 202 6.94 -6.22 -9.94
CA ALA A 202 6.66 -5.22 -8.91
C ALA A 202 7.50 -3.95 -9.13
N SER A 203 6.84 -2.80 -9.15
CA SER A 203 7.51 -1.49 -9.18
C SER A 203 7.98 -1.10 -7.79
N VAL A 204 7.21 -1.45 -6.77
CA VAL A 204 7.55 -1.23 -5.36
C VAL A 204 7.49 -2.57 -4.63
N ARG A 205 8.47 -2.81 -3.76
CA ARG A 205 8.46 -3.96 -2.83
C ARG A 205 8.68 -3.47 -1.41
N LEU A 206 7.75 -3.77 -0.52
CA LEU A 206 7.75 -3.39 0.89
C LEU A 206 8.02 -4.61 1.77
N ASP A 207 9.04 -4.52 2.62
CA ASP A 207 9.35 -5.51 3.67
C ASP A 207 8.84 -4.95 5.00
N ILE A 208 7.70 -5.49 5.46
CA ILE A 208 7.00 -5.04 6.67
C ILE A 208 7.22 -6.03 7.81
N ARG A 209 7.67 -5.51 8.96
CA ARG A 209 8.02 -6.30 10.15
C ARG A 209 7.51 -5.66 11.42
N ARG A 210 6.94 -6.47 12.30
CA ARG A 210 6.75 -6.11 13.71
C ARG A 210 8.12 -6.05 14.40
N ILE A 211 8.45 -4.94 15.03
CA ILE A 211 9.72 -4.76 15.76
C ILE A 211 9.54 -4.77 17.27
N GLN A 212 8.40 -4.31 17.79
CA GLN A 212 8.13 -4.29 19.23
C GLN A 212 6.62 -4.34 19.52
N SER A 213 6.23 -4.92 20.66
CA SER A 213 4.86 -4.83 21.16
C SER A 213 4.65 -3.55 21.98
N ILE A 214 3.54 -2.87 21.73
CA ILE A 214 3.10 -1.68 22.48
C ILE A 214 2.21 -2.16 23.62
N LYS A 215 2.52 -1.74 24.85
CA LYS A 215 1.80 -2.17 26.05
C LYS A 215 1.19 -0.99 26.81
N SER A 216 0.00 -1.18 27.34
CA SER A 216 -0.64 -0.26 28.29
C SER A 216 -1.31 -1.07 29.39
N GLY A 217 -1.10 -0.70 30.66
CA GLY A 217 -1.69 -1.41 31.80
C GLY A 217 -1.29 -2.89 31.97
N GLY A 218 -0.29 -3.37 31.23
CA GLY A 218 0.13 -4.78 31.21
C GLY A 218 -0.33 -5.53 29.95
N ASP A 219 -1.35 -5.03 29.26
CA ASP A 219 -1.90 -5.63 28.05
C ASP A 219 -1.17 -5.15 26.79
N VAL A 220 -1.06 -6.02 25.79
CA VAL A 220 -0.51 -5.67 24.47
C VAL A 220 -1.63 -5.07 23.63
N ILE A 221 -1.51 -3.77 23.32
CA ILE A 221 -2.57 -3.00 22.64
C ILE A 221 -2.24 -2.69 21.17
N GLY A 222 -1.01 -3.00 20.74
CA GLY A 222 -0.57 -2.76 19.38
C GLY A 222 0.88 -3.19 19.15
N ASN A 223 1.40 -2.85 17.99
CA ASN A 223 2.74 -3.20 17.55
C ASN A 223 3.43 -1.98 16.93
N ARG A 224 4.68 -1.75 17.30
CA ARG A 224 5.59 -0.93 16.53
C ARG A 224 6.01 -1.73 15.30
N THR A 225 5.83 -1.14 14.13
CA THR A 225 6.04 -1.77 12.83
C THR A 225 7.06 -0.98 12.04
N ARG A 226 7.97 -1.68 11.37
CA ARG A 226 8.94 -1.09 10.44
C ARG A 226 8.62 -1.56 9.03
N VAL A 227 8.62 -0.63 8.08
CA VAL A 227 8.52 -0.92 6.65
C VAL A 227 9.79 -0.45 5.95
N LYS A 228 10.40 -1.35 5.17
CA LYS A 228 11.55 -1.02 4.31
C LYS A 228 11.18 -1.12 2.84
N VAL A 229 11.48 -0.06 2.07
CA VAL A 229 11.25 -0.01 0.63
C VAL A 229 12.38 -0.76 -0.09
N LYS A 230 12.27 -2.07 -0.25
CA LYS A 230 13.32 -2.95 -0.81
C LYS A 230 13.49 -2.82 -2.31
N LYS A 231 12.48 -2.29 -3.00
CA LYS A 231 12.52 -1.94 -4.42
C LYS A 231 11.61 -0.74 -4.63
N ASN A 232 12.07 0.21 -5.43
CA ASN A 232 11.29 1.35 -5.88
C ASN A 232 11.73 1.72 -7.30
N LYS A 233 10.80 1.73 -8.25
CA LYS A 233 11.01 2.12 -9.66
C LYS A 233 10.51 3.54 -9.96
N VAL A 234 9.93 4.24 -8.98
CA VAL A 234 9.32 5.56 -9.16
C VAL A 234 10.01 6.64 -8.31
N ALA A 235 10.74 6.25 -7.27
CA ALA A 235 11.63 7.10 -6.50
C ALA A 235 12.86 6.30 -5.99
N PRO A 236 13.83 6.94 -5.31
CA PRO A 236 14.96 6.23 -4.71
C PRO A 236 14.52 5.11 -3.73
N PRO A 237 15.08 3.89 -3.84
CA PRO A 237 14.76 2.78 -2.94
C PRO A 237 15.52 2.87 -1.60
N PHE A 238 15.26 1.87 -0.73
CA PHE A 238 15.96 1.57 0.52
C PHE A 238 15.72 2.50 1.70
N LYS A 239 14.86 3.51 1.54
CA LYS A 239 14.25 4.20 2.67
C LYS A 239 13.47 3.23 3.55
N GLU A 240 13.39 3.55 4.84
CA GLU A 240 12.59 2.82 5.82
C GLU A 240 11.85 3.83 6.70
N CYS A 241 10.73 3.38 7.26
CA CYS A 241 9.91 4.14 8.20
C CYS A 241 9.43 3.23 9.31
N GLU A 242 9.01 3.84 10.42
CA GLU A 242 8.42 3.14 11.54
C GLU A 242 7.15 3.85 12.01
N PHE A 243 6.13 3.07 12.31
CA PHE A 243 4.84 3.56 12.78
C PHE A 243 4.17 2.52 13.67
N ASP A 244 3.14 2.94 14.37
CA ASP A 244 2.39 2.06 15.27
C ASP A 244 1.16 1.50 14.56
N ILE A 245 0.91 0.20 14.72
CA ILE A 245 -0.35 -0.46 14.36
C ILE A 245 -1.06 -0.85 15.66
N MET A 246 -2.17 -0.20 15.95
CA MET A 246 -3.04 -0.44 17.11
C MET A 246 -4.11 -1.46 16.76
N TYR A 247 -4.37 -2.44 17.63
CA TYR A 247 -5.26 -3.56 17.29
C TYR A 247 -6.73 -3.16 17.05
N ASN A 248 -7.17 -2.02 17.57
CA ASN A 248 -8.55 -1.55 17.41
C ASN A 248 -8.70 -0.36 16.44
N GLN A 249 -7.60 0.18 15.92
CA GLN A 249 -7.61 1.44 15.15
C GLN A 249 -6.73 1.38 13.88
N GLY A 250 -5.90 0.35 13.71
CA GLY A 250 -4.94 0.27 12.61
C GLY A 250 -3.74 1.19 12.80
N ILE A 251 -3.24 1.77 11.72
CA ILE A 251 -2.09 2.66 11.73
C ILE A 251 -2.44 3.93 12.51
N SER A 252 -1.64 4.23 13.54
CA SER A 252 -1.83 5.43 14.37
C SER A 252 -1.31 6.67 13.63
N ARG A 253 -2.22 7.41 12.98
CA ARG A 253 -1.91 8.70 12.32
C ARG A 253 -1.26 9.70 13.29
N SER A 254 -1.83 9.85 14.48
CA SER A 254 -1.31 10.74 15.54
C SER A 254 0.12 10.39 15.96
N GLY A 255 0.40 9.08 16.15
CA GLY A 255 1.73 8.59 16.47
C GLY A 255 2.74 8.80 15.35
N ASP A 256 2.32 8.54 14.11
CA ASP A 256 3.17 8.70 12.92
C ASP A 256 3.55 10.17 12.67
N VAL A 257 2.57 11.07 12.70
CA VAL A 257 2.79 12.52 12.55
C VAL A 257 3.68 13.06 13.67
N LEU A 258 3.42 12.68 14.92
CA LEU A 258 4.21 13.14 16.07
C LEU A 258 5.67 12.69 15.98
N ASP A 259 5.90 11.40 15.71
CA ASP A 259 7.26 10.85 15.65
C ASP A 259 8.05 11.50 14.50
N LEU A 260 7.42 11.67 13.33
CA LEU A 260 8.04 12.32 12.19
C LEU A 260 8.31 13.81 12.44
N ALA A 261 7.37 14.53 13.07
CA ALA A 261 7.56 15.95 13.39
C ALA A 261 8.71 16.15 14.40
N VAL A 262 8.94 15.20 15.31
CA VAL A 262 10.10 15.21 16.20
C VAL A 262 11.39 14.91 15.44
N GLU A 263 11.38 13.93 14.53
CA GLU A 263 12.55 13.61 13.69
C GLU A 263 12.98 14.81 12.83
N LEU A 264 12.01 15.56 12.31
CA LEU A 264 12.22 16.76 11.50
C LEU A 264 12.49 18.04 12.32
N ASN A 265 12.53 17.94 13.66
CA ASN A 265 12.69 19.08 14.57
C ASN A 265 11.59 20.16 14.44
N ILE A 266 10.40 19.77 13.97
CA ILE A 266 9.19 20.62 13.97
C ILE A 266 8.57 20.64 15.38
N VAL A 267 8.60 19.49 16.07
CA VAL A 267 8.16 19.35 17.46
C VAL A 267 9.38 19.17 18.37
N ASP A 268 9.49 20.06 19.37
CA ASP A 268 10.52 20.06 20.39
C ASP A 268 10.23 18.97 21.44
N LYS A 269 11.14 17.99 21.56
CA LYS A 269 11.11 17.00 22.66
C LYS A 269 12.15 17.34 23.73
N ARG A 270 11.69 17.86 24.87
CA ARG A 270 12.54 18.18 26.03
C ARG A 270 12.25 17.23 27.20
N GLY A 271 13.11 16.22 27.35
CA GLY A 271 12.87 15.14 28.31
C GLY A 271 11.61 14.36 27.95
N ALA A 272 10.60 14.41 28.82
CA ALA A 272 9.29 13.80 28.58
C ALA A 272 8.28 14.73 27.89
N TYR A 273 8.58 16.02 27.73
CA TYR A 273 7.62 17.00 27.22
C TYR A 273 7.75 17.19 25.71
N PHE A 274 6.62 17.20 25.01
CA PHE A 274 6.51 17.47 23.58
C PHE A 274 5.87 18.85 23.38
N ARG A 275 6.53 19.73 22.64
CA ARG A 275 6.07 21.09 22.38
C ARG A 275 6.08 21.41 20.89
N TYR A 276 5.04 22.07 20.43
CA TYR A 276 5.00 22.67 19.11
C TYR A 276 4.99 24.19 19.31
N ASN A 277 6.06 24.88 18.90
CA ASN A 277 6.30 26.27 19.30
C ASN A 277 6.19 26.41 20.83
N ASP A 278 5.35 27.32 21.33
CA ASP A 278 5.08 27.51 22.76
C ASP A 278 4.00 26.59 23.33
N LEU A 279 3.26 25.87 22.46
CA LEU A 279 2.17 25.00 22.85
C LEU A 279 2.69 23.67 23.39
N LEU A 280 2.24 23.29 24.59
CA LEU A 280 2.52 21.97 25.14
C LEU A 280 1.54 20.95 24.57
N LEU A 281 2.05 20.01 23.78
CA LEU A 281 1.24 18.90 23.24
C LEU A 281 0.98 17.83 24.31
N GLY A 282 1.96 17.56 25.17
CA GLY A 282 1.78 16.62 26.27
C GLY A 282 3.06 16.26 27.01
N GLN A 283 2.88 15.69 28.21
CA GLN A 283 3.95 15.02 28.96
C GLN A 283 3.89 13.53 28.67
N GLY A 284 4.85 13.02 27.90
CA GLY A 284 4.89 11.66 27.38
C GLY A 284 4.23 11.55 26.01
N ARG A 285 4.69 10.57 25.23
CA ARG A 285 4.26 10.37 23.84
C ARG A 285 2.77 10.08 23.71
N GLU A 286 2.22 9.23 24.58
CA GLU A 286 0.80 8.87 24.51
C GLU A 286 -0.12 10.06 24.81
N ASN A 287 0.23 10.92 25.77
CA ASN A 287 -0.56 12.12 26.04
C ASN A 287 -0.51 13.11 24.86
N ALA A 288 0.65 13.24 24.21
CA ALA A 288 0.77 14.07 23.01
C ALA A 288 -0.04 13.52 21.82
N LYS A 289 -0.13 12.20 21.67
CA LYS A 289 -1.01 11.56 20.66
C LYS A 289 -2.48 11.87 20.91
N VAL A 290 -2.95 11.69 22.16
CA VAL A 290 -4.33 12.02 22.55
C VAL A 290 -4.64 13.50 22.26
N PHE A 291 -3.72 14.40 22.59
CA PHE A 291 -3.88 15.82 22.28
C PHE A 291 -4.06 16.07 20.76
N LEU A 292 -3.26 15.42 19.91
CA LEU A 292 -3.38 15.57 18.45
C LEU A 292 -4.68 14.98 17.90
N GLU A 293 -5.15 13.87 18.47
CA GLU A 293 -6.44 13.26 18.13
C GLU A 293 -7.61 14.18 18.50
N GLU A 294 -7.52 14.89 19.61
CA GLU A 294 -8.52 15.88 20.05
C GLU A 294 -8.42 17.22 19.29
N ASN A 295 -7.27 17.53 18.69
CA ASN A 295 -6.98 18.80 18.01
C ASN A 295 -6.56 18.58 16.55
N VAL A 296 -7.49 18.08 15.74
CA VAL A 296 -7.25 17.69 14.34
C VAL A 296 -6.62 18.81 13.50
N ALA A 297 -7.00 20.08 13.72
CA ALA A 297 -6.41 21.21 12.98
C ALA A 297 -4.88 21.32 13.19
N ILE A 298 -4.40 21.07 14.40
CA ILE A 298 -2.95 21.09 14.72
C ILE A 298 -2.28 19.85 14.12
N MET A 299 -2.93 18.69 14.17
CA MET A 299 -2.41 17.47 13.56
C MET A 299 -2.24 17.64 12.04
N ASP A 300 -3.24 18.22 11.36
CA ASP A 300 -3.19 18.51 9.93
C ASP A 300 -2.11 19.56 9.59
N GLU A 301 -1.94 20.59 10.43
CA GLU A 301 -0.86 21.57 10.29
C GLU A 301 0.53 20.90 10.38
N LEU A 302 0.75 20.08 11.40
CA LEU A 302 2.00 19.33 11.57
C LEU A 302 2.26 18.37 10.41
N GLU A 303 1.24 17.65 9.96
CA GLU A 303 1.33 16.77 8.79
C GLU A 303 1.77 17.54 7.53
N ASN A 304 1.14 18.69 7.28
CA ASN A 304 1.50 19.54 6.14
C ASN A 304 2.93 20.08 6.23
N LEU A 305 3.37 20.50 7.42
CA LEU A 305 4.76 20.91 7.65
C LEU A 305 5.74 19.77 7.38
N CYS A 306 5.45 18.55 7.86
CA CYS A 306 6.24 17.36 7.57
C CYS A 306 6.32 17.06 6.06
N ARG A 307 5.20 17.17 5.34
CA ARG A 307 5.16 16.99 3.87
C ARG A 307 6.00 18.04 3.16
N ASN A 308 5.94 19.31 3.59
CA ASN A 308 6.70 20.40 2.97
C ASN A 308 8.21 20.25 3.18
N GLU A 309 8.64 19.96 4.41
CA GLU A 309 10.06 19.81 4.75
C GLU A 309 10.72 18.64 4.00
N THR A 310 9.96 17.57 3.76
CA THR A 310 10.45 16.37 3.06
C THR A 310 10.31 16.45 1.54
N GLY A 311 9.78 17.56 1.01
CA GLY A 311 9.50 17.74 -0.41
C GLY A 311 8.34 16.89 -0.96
N ALA A 312 7.55 16.26 -0.08
CA ALA A 312 6.37 15.47 -0.42
C ALA A 312 5.11 16.31 -0.64
N GLY A 313 5.09 17.58 -0.22
CA GLY A 313 3.94 18.49 -0.35
C GLY A 313 3.56 18.86 -1.80
N ALA A 314 4.39 18.53 -2.79
CA ALA A 314 4.08 18.76 -4.21
C ALA A 314 3.34 17.58 -4.88
N ALA A 315 3.15 16.45 -4.17
CA ALA A 315 2.49 15.26 -4.71
C ALA A 315 1.13 15.07 -4.00
N THR A 316 0.03 15.27 -4.74
CA THR A 316 -1.43 15.19 -4.39
C THR A 316 -2.05 16.56 -4.06
N VAL A 317 -3.15 17.01 -4.68
CA VAL A 317 -4.45 16.36 -4.96
C VAL A 317 -5.08 16.99 -6.22
N PHE A 318 -5.54 16.20 -7.19
CA PHE A 318 -6.55 16.65 -8.16
C PHE A 318 -7.81 15.81 -7.96
N ALA A 319 -8.80 16.42 -7.31
CA ALA A 319 -10.17 15.94 -7.34
C ALA A 319 -10.80 16.31 -8.70
N SER A 320 -11.71 15.44 -9.15
CA SER A 320 -12.51 15.46 -10.37
C SER A 320 -12.83 16.86 -10.94
N ASN A 321 -12.55 17.07 -12.23
CA ASN A 321 -13.22 18.11 -12.99
C ASN A 321 -14.71 17.74 -13.12
N GLY A 322 -15.53 18.36 -12.26
CA GLY A 322 -16.95 18.50 -12.51
C GLY A 322 -17.17 19.43 -13.69
N ASP A 323 -18.01 18.98 -14.61
CA ASP A 323 -18.85 19.72 -15.55
C ASP A 323 -18.59 21.23 -15.65
N ASP A 324 -17.77 21.64 -16.63
CA ASP A 324 -17.89 22.96 -17.22
C ASP A 324 -18.98 22.89 -18.30
N GLU A 325 -20.16 23.43 -17.94
CA GLU A 325 -21.22 23.78 -18.88
C GLU A 325 -20.67 24.67 -19.99
N MET A 326 -20.69 24.18 -21.25
CA MET A 326 -20.49 25.03 -22.42
C MET A 326 -21.70 25.94 -22.60
N GLU A 327 -21.55 27.23 -22.31
CA GLU A 327 -22.44 28.26 -22.86
C GLU A 327 -22.31 28.30 -24.39
N PRO A 328 -23.41 28.46 -25.15
CA PRO A 328 -23.34 28.54 -26.59
C PRO A 328 -22.89 29.95 -27.03
N GLU A 329 -21.81 30.00 -27.82
CA GLU A 329 -21.46 31.20 -28.60
C GLU A 329 -22.60 31.55 -29.55
N VAL A 330 -23.13 32.76 -29.41
CA VAL A 330 -24.05 33.38 -30.36
C VAL A 330 -23.24 34.33 -31.22
N ASP A 331 -22.93 33.92 -32.46
CA ASP A 331 -22.32 34.79 -33.47
C ASP A 331 -23.40 35.42 -34.37
N PHE A 332 -23.22 36.72 -34.62
CA PHE A 332 -24.01 37.56 -35.54
C PHE A 332 -23.63 37.32 -37.01
#